data_AF-A0A7S2Z762-F1
#
_entry.id   AF-A0A7S2Z762-F1
#
_cell.length_a   1.000
_cell.length_b   1.000
_cell.length_c   1.000
_cell.angle_alpha   90.00
_cell.angle_beta   90.00
_cell.angle_gamma   90.00
#
_symmetry.space_group_name_H-M   'P 1'
#
loop_
_entity.id
_entity.type
_entity.pdbx_description
1 polymer ?
#
loop_
_entity_poly.entity_id
_entity_poly.type
_entity_poly.pdbx_seq_one_letter_code
_entity_poly.pdbx_strand_id
1 'polypeptide(L)'
;GSGGRLPLTMFVGWFSVAFEGSPSSPSLVEVELSTGPEEPLGTHWGQEAFIVYPPLPLRADEDSIQCRFGMERQLENWRLYNIMFDYTITRAQGASESQEGDESAGGGGSSSSSSDGEEGEGRGVDFVSRFFA
;
A
#
# COMPACT_ATOMS: atom_id res chain seq x y z
N GLY A 1 9.99 -22.10 -3.87
CA GLY A 1 8.61 -21.79 -4.27
C GLY A 1 8.66 -20.50 -5.03
N SER A 2 7.99 -20.39 -6.17
CA SER A 2 7.95 -19.14 -6.93
C SER A 2 7.16 -18.10 -6.13
N GLY A 3 7.85 -17.16 -5.48
CA GLY A 3 7.19 -16.00 -4.86
C GLY A 3 6.36 -15.29 -5.91
N GLY A 4 5.05 -15.24 -5.73
CA GLY A 4 4.15 -14.64 -6.71
C GLY A 4 4.47 -13.16 -6.89
N ARG A 5 4.61 -12.72 -8.15
CA ARG A 5 4.60 -11.29 -8.48
C ARG A 5 3.15 -10.82 -8.53
N LEU A 6 2.74 -10.07 -7.52
CA LEU A 6 1.41 -9.46 -7.47
C LEU A 6 1.59 -7.94 -7.46
N PRO A 7 0.99 -7.20 -8.41
CA PRO A 7 1.14 -5.76 -8.43
C PRO A 7 0.27 -5.10 -7.35
N LEU A 8 0.78 -4.05 -6.72
CA LEU A 8 -0.03 -3.09 -5.99
C LEU A 8 -0.78 -2.21 -7.00
N THR A 9 -2.09 -2.29 -6.99
CA THR A 9 -2.96 -1.56 -7.93
C THR A 9 -3.81 -0.51 -7.23
N MET A 10 -4.00 -0.59 -5.92
CA MET A 10 -4.79 0.36 -5.14
C MET A 10 -4.53 0.24 -3.64
N PHE A 11 -4.75 1.35 -2.93
CA PHE A 11 -5.08 1.34 -1.51
C PHE A 11 -6.60 1.37 -1.36
N VAL A 12 -7.15 0.64 -0.40
CA VAL A 12 -8.59 0.61 -0.14
C VAL A 12 -8.84 1.02 1.30
N GLY A 13 -9.68 2.05 1.50
CA GLY A 13 -10.06 2.56 2.80
C GLY A 13 -11.49 2.17 3.17
N TRP A 14 -11.71 1.87 4.44
CA TRP A 14 -13.01 1.63 5.07
C TRP A 14 -12.95 2.12 6.51
N PHE A 15 -14.04 2.01 7.26
CA PHE A 15 -14.07 2.40 8.66
C PHE A 15 -14.87 1.41 9.52
N SER A 16 -14.58 1.44 10.83
CA SER A 16 -15.38 0.79 11.86
C SER A 16 -15.84 1.81 12.89
N VAL A 17 -17.02 1.58 13.48
CA VAL A 17 -17.57 2.38 14.58
C VAL A 17 -17.94 1.46 15.73
N ALA A 18 -17.36 1.73 16.91
CA ALA A 18 -17.69 1.03 18.15
C ALA A 18 -18.67 1.85 19.01
N PHE A 19 -19.68 1.18 19.55
CA PHE A 19 -20.73 1.79 20.38
C PHE A 19 -20.55 1.38 21.85
N GLU A 20 -19.61 2.01 22.54
CA GLU A 20 -19.17 1.61 23.89
C GLU A 20 -19.78 2.43 25.03
N GLY A 21 -20.52 3.50 24.72
CA GLY A 21 -20.98 4.45 25.72
C GLY A 21 -19.83 5.30 26.27
N SER A 22 -19.80 5.52 27.58
CA SER A 22 -18.75 6.31 28.25
C SER A 22 -18.12 5.53 29.41
N PRO A 23 -16.91 5.89 29.88
CA PRO A 23 -16.33 5.22 31.05
C PRO A 23 -17.21 5.27 32.31
N SER A 24 -18.00 6.34 32.49
CA SER A 24 -18.93 6.49 33.61
C SER A 24 -20.29 5.80 33.41
N SER A 25 -20.62 5.44 32.18
CA SER A 25 -21.87 4.78 31.79
C SER A 25 -21.59 3.95 30.55
N PRO A 26 -20.94 2.79 30.72
CA PRO A 26 -20.56 1.95 29.59
C PRO A 26 -21.79 1.32 28.94
N SER A 27 -21.66 0.94 27.68
CA SER A 27 -22.67 0.12 27.01
C SER A 27 -22.79 -1.23 27.72
N LEU A 28 -24.00 -1.76 27.77
CA LEU A 28 -24.26 -3.11 28.28
C LEU A 28 -23.87 -4.19 27.26
N VAL A 29 -23.77 -3.81 25.98
CA VAL A 29 -23.48 -4.69 24.86
C VAL A 29 -22.51 -3.98 23.94
N GLU A 30 -21.38 -4.63 23.67
CA GLU A 30 -20.45 -4.17 22.64
C GLU A 30 -21.10 -4.37 21.27
N VAL A 31 -21.21 -3.28 20.52
CA VAL A 31 -21.69 -3.28 19.15
C VAL A 31 -20.64 -2.60 18.31
N GLU A 32 -20.25 -3.25 17.22
CA GLU A 32 -19.37 -2.68 16.20
C GLU A 32 -20.10 -2.73 14.85
N LEU A 33 -19.93 -1.66 14.08
CA LEU A 33 -20.31 -1.62 12.67
C LEU A 33 -19.03 -1.42 11.85
N SER A 34 -18.64 -2.43 11.06
CA SER A 34 -17.57 -2.33 10.07
C SER A 34 -18.16 -2.06 8.68
N THR A 35 -17.39 -1.40 7.82
CA THR A 35 -17.62 -1.37 6.36
C THR A 35 -16.55 -2.13 5.58
N GLY A 36 -15.73 -2.91 6.28
CA GLY A 36 -14.61 -3.65 5.72
C GLY A 36 -15.02 -4.78 4.77
N PRO A 37 -14.05 -5.33 4.02
CA PRO A 37 -14.29 -6.40 3.06
C PRO A 37 -14.75 -7.72 3.69
N GLU A 38 -14.59 -7.87 5.01
CA GLU A 38 -15.06 -9.01 5.78
C GLU A 38 -16.59 -9.04 5.95
N GLU A 39 -17.28 -7.92 5.75
CA GLU A 39 -18.73 -7.82 5.91
C GLU A 39 -19.47 -8.54 4.78
N PRO A 40 -20.16 -9.68 5.04
CA PRO A 40 -20.67 -10.55 3.97
C PRO A 40 -21.73 -9.92 3.08
N LEU A 41 -22.52 -9.00 3.64
CA LEU A 41 -23.59 -8.29 2.92
C LEU A 41 -23.13 -6.94 2.37
N GLY A 42 -21.92 -6.52 2.72
CA GLY A 42 -21.45 -5.15 2.53
C GLY A 42 -22.34 -4.11 3.23
N THR A 43 -21.94 -2.85 3.10
CA THR A 43 -22.74 -1.72 3.55
C THR A 43 -22.97 -0.77 2.39
N HIS A 44 -23.94 0.14 2.49
CA HIS A 44 -24.19 1.13 1.45
C HIS A 44 -23.03 2.14 1.28
N TRP A 45 -22.12 2.23 2.26
CA TRP A 45 -20.88 3.02 2.13
C TRP A 45 -19.85 2.33 1.23
N GLY A 46 -19.86 1.00 1.17
CA GLY A 46 -18.83 0.22 0.48
C GLY A 46 -17.44 0.47 1.06
N GLN A 47 -16.45 0.50 0.18
CA GLN A 47 -15.08 0.89 0.46
C GLN A 47 -14.59 1.90 -0.59
N GLU A 48 -13.67 2.77 -0.20
CA GLU A 48 -13.10 3.78 -1.09
C GLU A 48 -11.77 3.28 -1.67
N ALA A 49 -11.66 3.22 -3.00
CA ALA A 49 -10.46 2.76 -3.68
C ALA A 49 -9.63 3.92 -4.23
N PHE A 50 -8.34 3.94 -3.88
CA PHE A 50 -7.33 4.88 -4.34
C PHE A 50 -6.38 4.18 -5.30
N ILE A 51 -6.55 4.42 -6.60
CA ILE A 51 -5.89 3.65 -7.67
C ILE A 51 -4.42 4.03 -7.81
N VAL A 52 -3.52 3.07 -7.64
CA VAL A 52 -2.09 3.25 -7.94
C VAL A 52 -1.88 3.01 -9.43
N TYR A 53 -1.47 4.06 -10.15
CA TYR A 53 -1.17 3.98 -11.57
C TYR A 53 0.19 4.61 -11.91
N PRO A 54 1.07 3.89 -12.64
CA PRO A 54 0.91 2.49 -13.06
C PRO A 54 0.97 1.51 -11.88
N PRO A 55 0.41 0.28 -12.00
CA PRO A 55 0.53 -0.73 -10.95
C PRO A 55 1.99 -1.02 -10.59
N LEU A 56 2.29 -1.12 -9.31
CA LEU A 56 3.66 -1.34 -8.84
C LEU A 56 3.93 -2.83 -8.66
N PRO A 57 4.95 -3.41 -9.30
CA PRO A 57 5.26 -4.82 -9.11
C PRO A 57 5.78 -5.08 -7.69
N LEU A 58 5.12 -5.98 -6.96
CA LEU A 58 5.58 -6.48 -5.67
C LEU A 58 5.84 -7.98 -5.70
N ARG A 59 6.78 -8.41 -4.87
CA ARG A 59 7.06 -9.80 -4.54
C ARG A 59 6.36 -10.09 -3.20
N ALA A 60 5.27 -10.85 -3.25
CA ALA A 60 4.29 -10.95 -2.16
C ALA A 60 4.87 -11.31 -0.78
N ASP A 61 6.02 -11.98 -0.74
CA ASP A 61 6.65 -12.48 0.49
C ASP A 61 8.00 -11.81 0.81
N GLU A 62 8.49 -10.90 -0.04
CA GLU A 62 9.83 -10.32 0.07
C GLU A 62 9.82 -8.78 0.15
N ASP A 63 8.84 -8.15 -0.49
CA ASP A 63 8.73 -6.70 -0.52
C ASP A 63 7.86 -6.23 0.65
N SER A 64 8.24 -5.10 1.25
CA SER A 64 7.45 -4.41 2.25
C SER A 64 7.11 -3.00 1.79
N ILE A 65 5.91 -2.53 2.15
CA ILE A 65 5.44 -1.18 1.82
C ILE A 65 5.34 -0.41 3.13
N GLN A 66 6.14 0.63 3.26
CA GLN A 66 5.89 1.66 4.26
C GLN A 66 5.03 2.73 3.62
N CYS A 67 3.93 3.08 4.26
CA CYS A 67 2.98 4.07 3.73
C CYS A 67 2.65 5.10 4.80
N ARG A 68 2.71 6.37 4.43
CA ARG A 68 2.19 7.51 5.19
C ARG A 68 0.91 7.98 4.51
N PHE A 69 -0.14 8.00 5.30
CA PHE A 69 -1.46 8.48 4.92
C PHE A 69 -1.69 9.89 5.48
N GLY A 70 -2.08 10.82 4.62
CA GLY A 70 -2.50 12.17 4.98
C GLY A 70 -3.95 12.39 4.55
N MET A 71 -4.72 13.10 5.38
CA MET A 71 -6.10 13.46 5.08
C MET A 71 -6.37 14.90 5.53
N GLU A 72 -6.75 15.76 4.59
CA GLU A 72 -6.98 17.18 4.84
C GLU A 72 -8.31 17.62 4.22
N ARG A 73 -9.06 18.48 4.92
CA ARG A 73 -10.31 19.05 4.36
C ARG A 73 -9.96 20.06 3.27
N GLN A 74 -10.74 20.08 2.20
CA GLN A 74 -10.61 21.11 1.17
C GLN A 74 -11.08 22.47 1.69
N LEU A 75 -10.40 23.54 1.26
CA LEU A 75 -10.73 24.91 1.66
C LEU A 75 -12.09 25.34 1.10
N GLU A 76 -12.35 25.03 -0.17
CA GLU A 76 -13.55 25.45 -0.90
C GLU A 76 -14.80 24.68 -0.45
N ASN A 77 -14.63 23.41 -0.10
CA ASN A 77 -15.70 22.58 0.42
C ASN A 77 -15.20 21.67 1.53
N TRP A 78 -15.41 22.11 2.77
CA TRP A 78 -14.96 21.40 3.97
C TRP A 78 -15.56 20.00 4.14
N ARG A 79 -16.60 19.65 3.37
CA ARG A 79 -17.15 18.29 3.33
C ARG A 79 -16.31 17.34 2.48
N LEU A 80 -15.42 17.83 1.62
CA LEU A 80 -14.53 17.03 0.78
C LEU A 80 -13.12 16.97 1.39
N TYR A 81 -12.37 15.92 1.04
CA TYR A 81 -11.02 15.69 1.54
C TYR A 81 -10.01 15.48 0.42
N ASN A 82 -8.82 16.05 0.60
CA ASN A 82 -7.63 15.64 -0.11
C ASN A 82 -6.98 14.50 0.68
N ILE A 83 -6.67 13.40 -0.01
CA ILE A 83 -6.05 12.22 0.56
C ILE A 83 -4.68 12.03 -0.09
N MET A 84 -3.65 11.94 0.72
CA MET A 84 -2.27 11.81 0.25
C MET A 84 -1.71 10.47 0.71
N PHE A 85 -1.08 9.75 -0.22
CA PHE A 85 -0.34 8.54 0.10
C PHE A 85 1.12 8.75 -0.34
N ASP A 86 2.01 8.81 0.66
CA ASP A 86 3.45 8.71 0.43
C ASP A 86 3.89 7.30 0.82
N TYR A 87 4.41 6.54 -0.13
CA TYR A 87 4.86 5.18 0.16
C TYR A 87 6.29 4.92 -0.32
N THR A 88 6.92 3.94 0.32
CA THR A 88 8.26 3.45 -0.01
C THR A 88 8.22 1.92 -0.01
N ILE A 89 8.71 1.33 -1.10
CA ILE A 89 8.85 -0.12 -1.21
C ILE A 89 10.27 -0.51 -0.83
N THR A 90 10.40 -1.31 0.23
CA THR A 90 11.68 -1.90 0.63
C THR A 90 11.73 -3.34 0.13
N ARG A 91 12.71 -3.64 -0.73
CA ARG A 91 12.93 -4.98 -1.30
C ARG A 91 13.89 -5.76 -0.42
N ALA A 92 13.57 -7.02 -0.09
CA ALA A 92 14.52 -7.88 0.61
C ALA A 92 15.80 -8.08 -0.24
N GLN A 93 16.97 -8.00 0.39
CA GLN A 93 18.24 -8.26 -0.29
C GLN A 93 18.44 -9.79 -0.43
N GLY A 94 18.24 -10.31 -1.65
CA GLY A 94 18.61 -11.67 -2.07
C GLY A 94 17.51 -12.29 -2.95
N ALA A 95 17.73 -12.74 -4.18
CA ALA A 95 18.96 -13.20 -4.82
C ALA A 95 19.21 -12.46 -6.14
N SER A 96 20.48 -12.23 -6.44
CA SER A 96 20.97 -11.97 -7.79
C SER A 96 20.30 -12.93 -8.78
N GLU A 97 19.62 -12.40 -9.78
CA GLU A 97 19.23 -13.18 -10.95
C GLU A 97 20.52 -13.69 -11.60
N SER A 98 20.89 -14.94 -11.33
CA SER A 98 21.88 -15.65 -12.13
C SER A 98 21.26 -15.85 -13.51
N GLN A 99 21.58 -14.92 -14.41
CA GLN A 99 21.35 -15.06 -15.83
C GLN A 99 22.14 -16.30 -16.29
N GLU A 100 21.45 -17.42 -16.52
CA GLU A 100 22.00 -18.56 -17.27
C GLU A 100 22.24 -18.10 -18.71
N GLY A 101 23.39 -17.47 -18.92
CA GLY A 101 24.00 -17.30 -20.23
C GLY A 101 24.63 -18.62 -20.64
N ASP A 102 24.03 -19.27 -21.62
CA ASP A 102 24.69 -20.25 -22.46
C ASP A 102 25.82 -19.54 -23.23
N GLU A 103 27.06 -19.64 -22.76
CA GLU A 103 28.22 -19.20 -23.55
C GLU A 103 29.38 -20.21 -23.50
N SER A 104 29.51 -20.90 -24.63
CA SER A 104 30.72 -21.53 -25.13
C SER A 104 31.91 -20.56 -25.12
N ALA A 105 32.94 -20.92 -24.35
CA ALA A 105 34.37 -20.61 -24.51
C ALA A 105 34.83 -19.14 -24.62
N GLY A 106 35.53 -18.68 -23.58
CA GLY A 106 36.86 -18.07 -23.74
C GLY A 106 37.10 -16.69 -23.13
N GLY A 107 38.16 -16.58 -22.33
CA GLY A 107 38.95 -15.35 -22.18
C GLY A 107 38.64 -14.49 -20.95
N GLY A 108 39.66 -14.26 -20.12
CA GLY A 108 39.56 -13.50 -18.87
C GLY A 108 39.52 -11.97 -19.03
N GLY A 109 39.15 -11.31 -17.93
CA GLY A 109 39.24 -9.87 -17.77
C GLY A 109 38.74 -9.44 -16.39
N SER A 110 39.65 -9.01 -15.53
CA SER A 110 39.34 -8.36 -14.26
C SER A 110 38.82 -6.95 -14.51
N SER A 111 37.66 -6.60 -13.94
CA SER A 111 37.30 -5.20 -13.72
C SER A 111 36.52 -5.08 -12.41
N SER A 112 36.91 -4.07 -11.64
CA SER A 112 36.24 -3.63 -10.42
C SER A 112 35.30 -2.50 -10.80
N SER A 113 34.06 -2.53 -10.33
CA SER A 113 33.18 -1.37 -10.39
C SER A 113 32.25 -1.33 -9.19
N SER A 114 32.21 -0.14 -8.60
CA SER A 114 31.54 0.25 -7.37
C SER A 114 30.04 -0.05 -7.39
N SER A 115 29.52 -0.48 -6.24
CA SER A 115 28.09 -0.65 -6.00
C SER A 115 27.52 0.67 -5.48
N ASP A 116 27.05 1.51 -6.39
CA ASP A 116 26.13 2.59 -6.04
C ASP A 116 24.80 1.95 -5.59
N GLY A 117 24.40 2.22 -4.35
CA GLY A 117 23.12 1.77 -3.81
C GLY A 117 21.99 2.54 -4.48
N GLU A 118 21.14 1.84 -5.23
CA GLU A 118 19.90 2.42 -5.75
C GLU A 118 18.97 2.76 -4.57
N GLU A 119 18.89 4.05 -4.28
CA GLU A 119 17.91 4.63 -3.36
C GLU A 119 16.50 4.32 -3.88
N GLY A 120 15.65 3.80 -2.98
CA GLY A 120 14.30 3.35 -3.30
C GLY A 120 13.47 4.44 -3.97
N GLU A 121 12.94 4.13 -5.15
CA GLU A 121 12.05 4.99 -5.91
C GLU A 121 10.74 5.21 -5.13
N GLY A 122 10.61 6.38 -4.50
CA GLY A 122 9.36 6.87 -3.90
C GLY A 122 8.81 8.03 -4.71
N ARG A 123 7.64 7.85 -5.34
CA ARG A 123 6.83 8.94 -5.90
C ARG A 123 5.57 9.06 -5.05
N GLY A 124 5.40 10.20 -4.37
CA GLY A 124 4.15 10.56 -3.70
C GLY A 124 3.03 10.71 -4.73
N VAL A 125 1.85 10.18 -4.42
CA VAL A 125 0.67 10.28 -5.30
C VAL A 125 -0.44 10.97 -4.51
N ASP A 126 -0.89 12.11 -5.03
CA ASP A 126 -2.01 12.86 -4.46
C ASP A 126 -3.33 12.32 -5.01
N PHE A 127 -4.27 12.04 -4.12
CA PHE A 127 -5.63 11.63 -4.44
C PHE A 127 -6.64 12.66 -3.92
N VAL A 128 -7.71 12.87 -4.68
CA VAL A 128 -8.85 13.68 -4.24
C VAL A 128 -10.01 12.72 -4.03
N SER A 129 -10.46 12.55 -2.79
CA SER A 129 -11.63 11.73 -2.49
C SER A 129 -12.80 12.59 -2.03
N ARG A 130 -14.00 12.19 -2.48
CA ARG A 130 -15.26 12.82 -2.08
C ARG A 130 -15.88 11.99 -0.97
N PHE A 131 -15.26 12.00 0.20
CA PHE A 131 -15.80 11.32 1.36
C PHE A 131 -16.98 12.13 1.94
N PHE A 132 -18.14 11.50 2.08
CA PHE A 132 -19.25 12.03 2.87
C PHE A 132 -19.46 11.08 4.06
N ALA A 133 -19.04 11.51 5.25
CA ALA A 133 -19.55 10.96 6.50
C ALA A 133 -20.78 11.75 6.95
#